data_AF-A0AAW0IRG9-F1
#
_entry.id   AF-A0AAW0IRG9-F1
#
_cell.length_a   1.000
_cell.length_b   1.000
_cell.length_c   1.000
_cell.angle_alpha   90.00
_cell.angle_beta   90.00
_cell.angle_gamma   90.00
#
_symmetry.space_group_name_H-M   'P 1'
#
loop_
_entity.id
_entity.type
_entity.pdbx_description
1 polymer ?
#
loop_
_entity_poly.entity_id
_entity_poly.type
_entity_poly.pdbx_seq_one_letter_code
_entity_poly.pdbx_strand_id
1 'polypeptide(L)'
;MLKVKEQVPENLHESTRIYLGATAGMRLLRLQNETAAHEVLESIQSYFKSQPFDFRGAQIISGQEEGVYGWITANYIMGNFLEKNLWHMWVHPHGVDTTGALDLGGASTQISFVSGEKMEPNASDTVQVSLYGYTYTLYTHSFQCYGRNEAEKKFLAMLLQSSPTETNISNPCYPRGYSTSFDLGHVFGSLCTEKQRPDNYNPYDIVTFTGTGDPRLCREKVASVFDFKACQEQDACSFDGIYQPKVQGPFVAFAGFYYTASALNLSGSFSLMSFNSSSWDFCRHAWIELPSLLPRFDEVYARSYCFSAHYIYHLLVNGYKFTEETWPQIRFEKEVGNSSISWSLGYMLSLTNQIPAGSTLIRLPIQPPLFMGILAFFTAIALLCLAFLLYLCLAFRTKGRSENAFEQAVDSD
;
A
#
# COMPACT_ATOMS: atom_id res chain seq x y z
N MET A 1 -20.69 3.09 -17.09
CA MET A 1 -21.64 3.34 -15.98
C MET A 1 -22.79 2.34 -15.85
N LEU A 2 -23.11 1.52 -16.85
CA LEU A 2 -24.22 0.55 -16.79
C LEU A 2 -24.15 -0.37 -15.56
N LYS A 3 -23.03 -1.05 -15.33
CA LYS A 3 -22.82 -1.89 -14.14
C LYS A 3 -23.04 -1.14 -12.82
N VAL A 4 -22.65 0.13 -12.74
CA VAL A 4 -22.86 0.93 -11.51
C VAL A 4 -24.34 1.22 -11.30
N LYS A 5 -25.08 1.55 -12.36
CA LYS A 5 -26.55 1.76 -12.29
C LYS A 5 -27.30 0.50 -11.86
N GLU A 6 -26.81 -0.67 -12.26
CA GLU A 6 -27.40 -1.97 -11.86
C GLU A 6 -27.12 -2.32 -10.39
N GLN A 7 -25.98 -1.87 -9.84
CA GLN A 7 -25.55 -2.21 -8.47
C GLN A 7 -26.06 -1.20 -7.42
N VAL A 8 -26.22 0.07 -7.79
CA VAL A 8 -26.77 1.10 -6.89
C VAL A 8 -28.29 1.14 -7.07
N PRO A 9 -29.09 1.03 -5.99
CA PRO A 9 -30.55 1.20 -6.08
C PRO A 9 -30.94 2.53 -6.74
N GLU A 10 -31.95 2.50 -7.61
CA GLU A 10 -32.36 3.66 -8.44
C GLU A 10 -32.68 4.90 -7.60
N ASN A 11 -33.35 4.71 -6.46
CA ASN A 11 -33.69 5.79 -5.52
C ASN A 11 -32.46 6.42 -4.83
N LEU A 12 -31.28 5.80 -4.95
CA LEU A 12 -30.01 6.33 -4.41
C LEU A 12 -29.12 6.94 -5.49
N HIS A 13 -29.47 6.87 -6.78
CA HIS A 13 -28.62 7.37 -7.87
C HIS A 13 -28.27 8.85 -7.66
N GLU A 14 -29.29 9.71 -7.49
CA GLU A 14 -29.08 11.17 -7.36
C GLU A 14 -28.29 11.58 -6.11
N SER A 15 -28.24 10.75 -5.07
CA SER A 15 -27.49 11.01 -3.83
C SER A 15 -26.13 10.32 -3.79
N THR A 16 -25.84 9.42 -4.73
CA THR A 16 -24.59 8.69 -4.80
C THR A 16 -23.54 9.55 -5.49
N ARG A 17 -22.52 9.94 -4.73
CA ARG A 17 -21.44 10.80 -5.20
C ARG A 17 -20.46 10.03 -6.07
N ILE A 18 -20.05 10.63 -7.19
CA ILE A 18 -19.00 10.10 -8.07
C ILE A 18 -17.86 11.10 -8.15
N TYR A 19 -16.65 10.58 -7.99
CA TYR A 19 -15.40 11.31 -8.13
C TYR A 19 -14.52 10.58 -9.13
N LEU A 20 -13.71 11.33 -9.89
CA LEU A 20 -12.68 10.74 -10.74
C LEU A 20 -11.32 11.35 -10.40
N GLY A 21 -10.37 10.48 -10.08
CA GLY A 21 -8.96 10.82 -9.94
C GLY A 21 -8.18 10.18 -11.09
N ALA A 22 -7.42 10.98 -11.84
CA ALA A 22 -6.46 10.50 -12.81
C ALA A 22 -5.04 10.61 -12.25
N THR A 23 -4.19 9.65 -12.57
CA THR A 23 -2.86 9.50 -11.94
C THR A 23 -1.73 9.75 -12.94
N ALA A 24 -0.61 9.03 -12.81
CA ALA A 24 0.63 9.27 -13.54
C ALA A 24 0.52 9.32 -15.07
N GLY A 25 -0.40 8.57 -15.69
CA GLY A 25 -0.61 8.65 -17.15
C GLY A 25 -1.10 10.03 -17.59
N MET A 26 -2.09 10.60 -16.89
CA MET A 26 -2.56 11.96 -17.16
C MET A 26 -1.57 13.02 -16.69
N ARG A 27 -0.75 12.73 -15.66
CA ARG A 27 0.38 13.61 -15.30
C ARG A 27 1.38 13.73 -16.46
N LEU A 28 1.75 12.61 -17.10
CA LEU A 28 2.62 12.61 -18.29
C LEU A 28 1.95 13.34 -19.47
N LEU A 29 0.69 13.02 -19.76
CA LEU A 29 -0.02 13.68 -20.86
C LEU A 29 -0.07 15.20 -20.65
N ARG A 30 -0.37 15.67 -19.44
CA ARG A 30 -0.40 17.11 -19.13
C ARG A 30 0.96 17.78 -19.32
N LEU A 31 2.04 17.11 -18.94
CA LEU A 31 3.40 17.62 -19.15
C LEU A 31 3.78 17.65 -20.64
N GLN A 32 3.26 16.73 -21.44
CA GLN A 32 3.57 16.61 -22.87
C GLN A 32 2.70 17.54 -23.73
N ASN A 33 1.42 17.65 -23.38
CA ASN A 33 0.40 18.40 -24.08
C ASN A 33 -0.76 18.73 -23.11
N GLU A 34 -0.69 19.92 -22.53
CA GLU A 34 -1.68 20.41 -21.56
C GLU A 34 -3.09 20.50 -22.16
N THR A 35 -3.22 20.95 -23.42
CA THR A 35 -4.51 21.05 -24.13
C THR A 35 -5.15 19.67 -24.28
N ALA A 36 -4.40 18.67 -24.73
CA ALA A 36 -4.92 17.31 -24.87
C ALA A 36 -5.35 16.72 -23.52
N ALA A 37 -4.58 16.96 -22.45
CA ALA A 37 -4.97 16.55 -21.11
C ALA A 37 -6.28 17.23 -20.65
N HIS A 38 -6.44 18.52 -20.96
CA HIS A 38 -7.66 19.27 -20.66
C HIS A 38 -8.88 18.73 -21.42
N GLU A 39 -8.75 18.51 -22.73
CA GLU A 39 -9.81 17.95 -23.58
C GLU A 39 -10.28 16.58 -23.10
N VAL A 40 -9.34 15.71 -22.68
CA VAL A 40 -9.67 14.40 -22.09
C VAL A 40 -10.46 14.58 -20.80
N LEU A 41 -10.04 15.47 -19.90
CA LEU A 41 -10.76 15.74 -18.65
C LEU A 41 -12.14 16.34 -18.90
N GLU A 42 -12.28 17.25 -19.87
CA GLU A 42 -13.56 17.87 -20.23
C GLU A 42 -14.55 16.84 -20.79
N SER A 43 -14.05 15.94 -21.66
CA SER A 43 -14.83 14.83 -22.21
C SER A 43 -15.34 13.91 -21.10
N ILE A 44 -14.45 13.54 -20.16
CA ILE A 44 -14.81 12.74 -18.98
C ILE A 44 -15.87 13.46 -18.14
N GLN A 45 -15.66 14.74 -17.81
CA GLN A 45 -16.62 15.51 -17.03
C GLN A 45 -17.99 15.57 -17.69
N SER A 46 -18.03 15.82 -19.00
CA SER A 46 -19.27 15.87 -19.78
C SER A 46 -20.01 14.52 -19.75
N TYR A 47 -19.27 13.41 -19.91
CA TYR A 47 -19.84 12.08 -19.79
C TYR A 47 -20.42 11.83 -18.40
N PHE A 48 -19.68 12.08 -17.32
CA PHE A 48 -20.15 11.81 -15.95
C PHE A 48 -21.30 12.73 -15.51
N LYS A 49 -21.33 13.99 -15.95
CA LYS A 49 -22.45 14.91 -15.72
C LYS A 49 -23.75 14.46 -16.38
N SER A 50 -23.68 13.66 -17.46
CA SER A 50 -24.86 13.09 -18.12
C SER A 50 -25.42 11.82 -17.43
N GLN A 51 -24.78 11.35 -16.36
CA GLN A 51 -25.20 10.16 -15.62
C GLN A 51 -26.11 10.56 -14.44
N PRO A 52 -26.99 9.67 -13.94
CA PRO A 52 -27.98 9.99 -12.90
C PRO A 52 -27.37 10.13 -11.49
N PHE A 53 -26.07 10.37 -11.39
CA PHE A 53 -25.32 10.39 -10.15
C PHE A 53 -24.80 11.79 -9.83
N ASP A 54 -24.54 12.05 -8.55
CA ASP A 54 -23.97 13.32 -8.07
C ASP A 54 -22.47 13.38 -8.40
N PHE A 55 -22.15 13.81 -9.62
CA PHE A 55 -20.76 13.94 -10.06
C PHE A 55 -20.08 15.17 -9.46
N ARG A 56 -19.04 14.93 -8.66
CA ARG A 56 -18.32 15.95 -7.88
C ARG A 56 -17.02 16.43 -8.51
N GLY A 57 -16.64 15.89 -9.66
CA GLY A 57 -15.52 16.39 -10.46
C GLY A 57 -14.51 15.31 -10.86
N ALA A 58 -13.69 15.69 -11.84
CA ALA A 58 -12.55 14.92 -12.32
C ALA A 58 -11.28 15.78 -12.15
N GLN A 59 -10.23 15.19 -11.56
CA GLN A 59 -8.96 15.89 -11.37
C GLN A 59 -7.78 14.95 -11.59
N ILE A 60 -6.62 15.53 -11.92
CA ILE A 60 -5.34 14.81 -11.93
C ILE A 60 -4.74 14.95 -10.54
N ILE A 61 -4.69 13.85 -9.79
CA ILE A 61 -4.09 13.85 -8.46
C ILE A 61 -2.56 13.87 -8.54
N SER A 62 -1.94 14.53 -7.57
CA SER A 62 -0.48 14.52 -7.42
C SER A 62 0.01 13.13 -7.03
N GLY A 63 1.30 12.88 -7.21
CA GLY A 63 1.91 11.62 -6.80
C GLY A 63 1.91 11.42 -5.28
N GLN A 64 1.99 12.51 -4.51
CA GLN A 64 1.90 12.46 -3.05
C GLN A 64 0.50 12.12 -2.59
N GLU A 65 -0.53 12.71 -3.19
CA GLU A 65 -1.93 12.34 -2.94
C GLU A 65 -2.18 10.86 -3.24
N GLU A 66 -1.71 10.36 -4.38
CA GLU A 66 -1.83 8.94 -4.76
C GLU A 66 -1.23 8.01 -3.69
N GLY A 67 -0.01 8.31 -3.23
CA GLY A 67 0.66 7.55 -2.17
C GLY A 67 -0.06 7.63 -0.82
N VAL A 68 -0.41 8.84 -0.37
CA VAL A 68 -1.14 9.07 0.89
C VAL A 68 -2.48 8.36 0.89
N TYR A 69 -3.28 8.47 -0.18
CA TYR A 69 -4.57 7.79 -0.26
C TYR A 69 -4.41 6.25 -0.32
N GLY A 70 -3.34 5.74 -0.92
CA GLY A 70 -2.97 4.32 -0.85
C GLY A 70 -2.69 3.88 0.58
N TRP A 71 -1.91 4.65 1.33
CA TRP A 71 -1.61 4.40 2.74
C TRP A 71 -2.84 4.49 3.64
N ILE A 72 -3.71 5.49 3.43
CA ILE A 72 -4.98 5.60 4.16
C ILE A 72 -5.83 4.36 3.91
N THR A 73 -5.93 3.92 2.65
CA THR A 73 -6.70 2.72 2.30
C THR A 73 -6.17 1.49 3.01
N ALA A 74 -4.86 1.23 2.93
CA ALA A 74 -4.23 0.07 3.54
C ALA A 74 -4.52 0.02 5.05
N ASN A 75 -4.32 1.13 5.76
CA ASN A 75 -4.52 1.17 7.21
C ASN A 75 -5.99 1.17 7.61
N TYR A 76 -6.87 1.76 6.80
CA TYR A 76 -8.32 1.73 7.04
C TYR A 76 -8.88 0.31 6.96
N ILE A 77 -8.59 -0.42 5.88
CA ILE A 77 -9.11 -1.79 5.69
C ILE A 77 -8.43 -2.82 6.59
N MET A 78 -7.19 -2.58 7.02
CA MET A 78 -6.49 -3.41 8.00
C MET A 78 -6.90 -3.10 9.45
N GLY A 79 -7.67 -2.03 9.68
CA GLY A 79 -8.15 -1.66 11.01
C GLY A 79 -7.08 -1.05 11.92
N ASN A 80 -6.01 -0.47 11.35
CA ASN A 80 -4.86 0.03 12.12
C ASN A 80 -5.12 1.39 12.79
N PHE A 81 -6.17 2.12 12.40
CA PHE A 81 -6.42 3.46 12.93
C PHE A 81 -7.18 3.49 14.26
N LEU A 82 -7.96 2.45 14.57
CA LEU A 82 -8.86 2.43 15.72
C LEU A 82 -8.94 1.04 16.34
N GLU A 83 -8.88 0.97 17.68
CA GLU A 83 -9.21 -0.21 18.46
C GLU A 83 -10.33 0.09 19.45
N LYS A 84 -11.01 -0.95 19.94
CA LYS A 84 -11.95 -0.79 21.05
C LYS A 84 -11.23 -1.00 22.37
N ASN A 85 -11.32 -0.02 23.26
CA ASN A 85 -10.82 -0.18 24.64
C ASN A 85 -11.75 -1.07 25.49
N LEU A 86 -11.39 -1.28 26.76
CA LEU A 86 -12.18 -2.06 27.75
C LEU A 86 -13.62 -1.58 27.93
N TRP A 87 -13.94 -0.35 27.52
CA TRP A 87 -15.27 0.25 27.59
C TRP A 87 -16.02 0.20 26.24
N HIS A 88 -15.54 -0.61 25.29
CA HIS A 88 -16.03 -0.69 23.91
C HIS A 88 -16.01 0.63 23.13
N MET A 89 -15.20 1.60 23.58
CA MET A 89 -15.03 2.89 22.93
C MET A 89 -13.87 2.84 21.93
N TRP A 90 -14.07 3.43 20.75
CA TRP A 90 -13.04 3.56 19.73
C TRP A 90 -11.97 4.54 20.20
N VAL A 91 -10.74 4.05 20.28
CA VAL A 91 -9.55 4.82 20.64
C VAL A 91 -8.45 4.52 19.63
N HIS A 92 -7.46 5.39 19.51
CA HIS A 92 -6.27 5.06 18.74
C HIS A 92 -5.52 3.93 19.43
N PRO A 93 -5.04 2.94 18.69
CA PRO A 93 -4.32 1.84 19.29
C PRO A 93 -3.02 2.29 19.96
N HIS A 94 -2.76 1.80 21.17
CA HIS A 94 -1.48 2.05 21.82
C HIS A 94 -0.37 1.22 21.16
N GLY A 95 0.51 1.86 20.40
CA GLY A 95 1.71 1.22 19.84
C GLY A 95 1.48 0.33 18.62
N VAL A 96 0.35 0.44 17.92
CA VAL A 96 0.19 -0.19 16.60
C VAL A 96 0.90 0.67 15.56
N ASP A 97 1.97 0.13 15.00
CA ASP A 97 2.61 0.69 13.82
C ASP A 97 1.65 0.59 12.63
N THR A 98 1.49 1.69 11.90
CA THR A 98 0.73 1.69 10.65
C THR A 98 1.47 0.91 9.58
N THR A 99 0.74 0.22 8.70
CA THR A 99 1.30 -0.49 7.56
C THR A 99 1.69 0.51 6.47
N GLY A 100 2.94 0.46 6.01
CA GLY A 100 3.40 1.20 4.83
C GLY A 100 2.74 0.70 3.54
N ALA A 101 2.64 1.55 2.53
CA ALA A 101 2.00 1.25 1.26
C ALA A 101 3.01 1.35 0.12
N LEU A 102 3.08 0.30 -0.71
CA LEU A 102 3.85 0.23 -1.94
C LEU A 102 2.89 0.02 -3.12
N ASP A 103 2.77 1.01 -3.99
CA ASP A 103 1.95 0.96 -5.20
C ASP A 103 2.84 0.89 -6.43
N LEU A 104 2.56 -0.03 -7.34
CA LEU A 104 3.21 -0.11 -8.65
C LEU A 104 2.17 -0.02 -9.75
N GLY A 105 1.95 1.21 -10.22
CA GLY A 105 1.10 1.50 -11.37
C GLY A 105 1.80 1.29 -12.71
N GLY A 106 1.11 1.67 -13.79
CA GLY A 106 1.68 1.60 -15.15
C GLY A 106 2.74 2.66 -15.43
N ALA A 107 2.57 3.88 -14.90
CA ALA A 107 3.44 5.04 -15.21
C ALA A 107 4.18 5.65 -14.01
N SER A 108 3.85 5.25 -12.78
CA SER A 108 4.57 5.61 -11.57
C SER A 108 4.56 4.46 -10.55
N THR A 109 5.42 4.56 -9.55
CA THR A 109 5.37 3.77 -8.32
C THR A 109 5.44 4.70 -7.11
N GLN A 110 4.76 4.32 -6.03
CA GLN A 110 4.70 5.07 -4.78
C GLN A 110 5.23 4.22 -3.63
N ILE A 111 5.86 4.90 -2.67
CA ILE A 111 6.18 4.39 -1.36
C ILE A 111 5.69 5.41 -0.32
N SER A 112 4.91 4.96 0.65
CA SER A 112 4.35 5.81 1.70
C SER A 112 4.35 5.09 3.05
N PHE A 113 4.98 5.67 4.08
CA PHE A 113 5.02 5.08 5.41
C PHE A 113 5.31 6.14 6.49
N VAL A 114 4.98 5.83 7.74
CA VAL A 114 5.37 6.64 8.90
C VAL A 114 6.80 6.23 9.28
N SER A 115 7.74 7.17 9.21
CA SER A 115 9.13 6.91 9.63
C SER A 115 9.30 7.18 11.13
N GLY A 116 10.08 6.35 11.82
CA GLY A 116 10.46 6.53 13.22
C GLY A 116 11.56 7.59 13.45
N GLU A 117 12.15 8.12 12.38
CA GLU A 117 13.15 9.19 12.45
C GLU A 117 12.47 10.56 12.53
N LYS A 118 13.10 11.52 13.21
CA LYS A 118 12.64 12.93 13.19
C LYS A 118 12.87 13.50 11.79
N MET A 119 11.81 13.52 10.99
CA MET A 119 11.77 14.18 9.70
C MET A 119 11.44 15.66 9.90
N GLU A 120 12.14 16.55 9.21
CA GLU A 120 11.80 17.96 9.19
C GLU A 120 10.39 18.15 8.59
N PRO A 121 9.44 18.76 9.32
CA PRO A 121 8.13 19.07 8.77
C PRO A 121 8.27 19.93 7.52
N ASN A 122 7.64 19.52 6.41
CA ASN A 122 7.67 20.19 5.10
C ASN A 122 8.96 20.02 4.27
N ALA A 123 9.79 19.00 4.55
CA ALA A 123 10.67 18.47 3.51
C ALA A 123 9.83 18.01 2.30
N SER A 124 10.41 18.00 1.09
CA SER A 124 9.68 17.78 -0.17
C SER A 124 8.74 16.58 -0.14
N ASP A 125 9.12 15.51 0.57
CA ASP A 125 8.44 14.21 0.60
C ASP A 125 7.86 13.86 1.98
N THR A 126 7.68 14.86 2.85
CA THR A 126 7.07 14.68 4.18
C THR A 126 5.68 15.32 4.22
N VAL A 127 4.65 14.52 4.48
CA VAL A 127 3.25 14.95 4.54
C VAL A 127 2.66 14.66 5.92
N GLN A 128 2.01 15.67 6.51
CA GLN A 128 1.23 15.47 7.74
C GLN A 128 -0.23 15.17 7.39
N VAL A 129 -0.77 14.10 7.97
CA VAL A 129 -2.16 13.69 7.78
C VAL A 129 -2.81 13.53 9.14
N SER A 130 -3.92 14.23 9.38
CA SER A 130 -4.69 14.12 10.64
C SER A 130 -5.91 13.24 10.44
N LEU A 131 -5.94 12.08 11.11
CA LEU A 131 -7.03 11.11 11.06
C LEU A 131 -7.45 10.73 12.48
N TYR A 132 -8.75 10.77 12.76
CA TYR A 132 -9.36 10.43 14.05
C TYR A 132 -8.79 11.21 15.26
N GLY A 133 -8.33 12.45 15.06
CA GLY A 133 -7.69 13.26 16.12
C GLY A 133 -6.20 13.01 16.30
N TYR A 134 -5.57 12.18 15.46
CA TYR A 134 -4.15 11.86 15.49
C TYR A 134 -3.46 12.37 14.24
N THR A 135 -2.31 13.01 14.40
CA THR A 135 -1.48 13.48 13.29
C THR A 135 -0.36 12.49 13.03
N TYR A 136 -0.33 11.97 11.81
CA TYR A 136 0.71 11.09 11.30
C TYR A 136 1.66 11.92 10.43
N THR A 137 2.97 11.75 10.64
CA THR A 137 4.00 12.32 9.76
C THR A 137 4.47 11.21 8.82
N LEU A 138 4.04 11.29 7.56
CA LEU A 138 4.37 10.29 6.55
C LEU A 138 5.53 10.78 5.69
N TYR A 139 6.46 9.87 5.41
CA TYR A 139 7.22 9.95 4.18
C TYR A 139 6.36 9.44 3.04
N THR A 140 6.30 10.17 1.93
CA THR A 140 5.65 9.71 0.71
C THR A 140 6.37 10.24 -0.52
N HIS A 141 6.74 9.34 -1.43
CA HIS A 141 7.33 9.73 -2.71
C HIS A 141 6.67 8.97 -3.86
N SER A 142 6.58 9.63 -5.01
CA SER A 142 6.05 9.06 -6.25
C SER A 142 7.10 9.16 -7.35
N PHE A 143 7.69 8.04 -7.71
CA PHE A 143 8.63 7.96 -8.82
C PHE A 143 7.87 7.92 -10.16
N GLN A 144 7.66 9.10 -10.73
CA GLN A 144 7.11 9.26 -12.09
C GLN A 144 8.06 8.59 -13.10
N CYS A 145 7.52 7.93 -14.13
CA CYS A 145 8.29 7.13 -15.11
C CYS A 145 8.94 5.85 -14.57
N TYR A 146 8.59 5.44 -13.35
CA TYR A 146 8.98 4.16 -12.73
C TYR A 146 7.75 3.27 -12.45
N GLY A 147 6.64 3.53 -13.13
CA GLY A 147 5.58 2.53 -13.23
C GLY A 147 6.01 1.42 -14.19
N ARG A 148 5.44 0.23 -14.04
CA ARG A 148 5.89 -0.99 -14.74
C ARG A 148 5.92 -0.84 -16.27
N ASN A 149 4.94 -0.17 -16.88
CA ASN A 149 4.88 -0.01 -18.34
C ASN A 149 5.93 1.02 -18.84
N GLU A 150 6.08 2.14 -18.13
CA GLU A 150 7.07 3.17 -18.50
C GLU A 150 8.51 2.69 -18.21
N ALA A 151 8.71 1.90 -17.16
CA ALA A 151 9.98 1.25 -16.88
C ALA A 151 10.35 0.22 -17.96
N GLU A 152 9.37 -0.54 -18.48
CA GLU A 152 9.61 -1.45 -19.61
C GLU A 152 10.00 -0.67 -20.87
N LYS A 153 9.32 0.45 -21.19
CA LYS A 153 9.72 1.31 -22.31
C LYS A 153 11.15 1.83 -22.14
N LYS A 154 11.53 2.29 -20.94
CA LYS A 154 12.92 2.66 -20.64
C LYS A 154 13.88 1.52 -20.92
N PHE A 155 13.55 0.32 -20.45
CA PHE A 155 14.37 -0.87 -20.68
C PHE A 155 14.52 -1.20 -22.17
N LEU A 156 13.43 -1.18 -22.94
CA LEU A 156 13.46 -1.40 -24.40
C LEU A 156 14.29 -0.33 -25.12
N ALA A 157 14.14 0.94 -24.73
CA ALA A 157 14.94 2.06 -25.24
C ALA A 157 16.44 1.83 -25.01
N MET A 158 16.81 1.34 -23.82
CA MET A 158 18.21 1.03 -23.49
C MET A 158 18.76 -0.14 -24.30
N LEU A 159 17.95 -1.18 -24.55
CA LEU A 159 18.36 -2.28 -25.43
C LEU A 159 18.65 -1.77 -26.85
N LEU A 160 17.80 -0.89 -27.38
CA LEU A 160 18.00 -0.26 -28.69
C LEU A 160 19.27 0.60 -28.74
N GLN A 161 19.52 1.41 -27.72
CA GLN A 161 20.73 2.22 -27.64
C GLN A 161 22.01 1.37 -27.60
N SER A 162 21.95 0.15 -27.05
CA SER A 162 23.09 -0.78 -27.06
C SER A 162 23.34 -1.46 -28.41
N SER A 163 22.38 -1.39 -29.34
CA SER A 163 22.43 -1.99 -30.69
C SER A 163 21.87 -1.02 -31.74
N PRO A 164 22.48 0.17 -31.96
CA PRO A 164 21.87 1.28 -32.70
C PRO A 164 21.62 1.00 -34.19
N THR A 165 22.29 -0.02 -34.75
CA THR A 165 22.17 -0.40 -36.17
C THR A 165 21.29 -1.62 -36.41
N GLU A 166 20.78 -2.26 -35.35
CA GLU A 166 20.01 -3.50 -35.45
C GLU A 166 18.50 -3.22 -35.39
N THR A 167 17.74 -3.91 -36.22
CA THR A 167 16.27 -3.89 -36.21
C THR A 167 15.66 -5.14 -35.55
N ASN A 168 16.50 -6.10 -35.18
CA ASN A 168 16.13 -7.27 -34.39
C ASN A 168 16.99 -7.31 -33.12
N ILE A 169 16.37 -6.93 -32.01
CA ILE A 169 17.03 -6.75 -30.73
C ILE A 169 16.77 -7.96 -29.85
N SER A 170 17.85 -8.54 -29.32
CA SER A 170 17.74 -9.58 -28.31
C SER A 170 17.24 -9.00 -26.98
N ASN A 171 16.18 -9.59 -26.43
CA ASN A 171 15.61 -9.21 -25.13
C ASN A 171 15.78 -10.38 -24.13
N PRO A 172 16.68 -10.27 -23.14
CA PRO A 172 16.90 -11.33 -22.16
C PRO A 172 15.73 -11.53 -21.19
N CYS A 173 14.89 -10.52 -21.03
CA CYS A 173 13.75 -10.56 -20.12
C CYS A 173 12.47 -11.07 -20.78
N TYR A 174 12.44 -11.21 -22.11
CA TYR A 174 11.34 -11.87 -22.80
C TYR A 174 11.61 -13.38 -22.86
N PRO A 175 10.56 -14.20 -22.74
CA PRO A 175 10.70 -15.65 -22.69
C PRO A 175 11.22 -16.20 -24.03
N ARG A 176 11.98 -17.29 -23.95
CA ARG A 176 12.56 -17.94 -25.14
C ARG A 176 11.47 -18.35 -26.13
N GLY A 177 11.67 -18.01 -27.40
CA GLY A 177 10.72 -18.31 -28.47
C GLY A 177 9.57 -17.31 -28.61
N TYR A 178 9.55 -16.24 -27.80
CA TYR A 178 8.68 -15.09 -28.03
C TYR A 178 9.36 -14.07 -28.95
N SER A 179 8.59 -13.49 -29.88
CA SER A 179 9.05 -12.40 -30.73
C SER A 179 7.88 -11.45 -30.96
N THR A 180 8.13 -10.15 -30.85
CA THR A 180 7.13 -9.11 -31.09
C THR A 180 7.78 -7.89 -31.73
N SER A 181 7.03 -7.18 -32.55
CA SER A 181 7.48 -5.93 -33.16
C SER A 181 6.69 -4.75 -32.62
N PHE A 182 7.36 -3.60 -32.47
CA PHE A 182 6.73 -2.33 -32.11
C PHE A 182 7.20 -1.25 -33.07
N ASP A 183 6.35 -0.25 -33.26
CA ASP A 183 6.79 1.02 -33.79
C ASP A 183 7.69 1.75 -32.77
N LEU A 184 8.64 2.56 -33.22
CA LEU A 184 9.51 3.34 -32.34
C LEU A 184 8.71 4.35 -31.50
N GLY A 185 7.52 4.76 -31.94
CA GLY A 185 6.58 5.57 -31.16
C GLY A 185 6.10 4.87 -29.89
N HIS A 186 5.92 3.55 -29.90
CA HIS A 186 5.60 2.77 -28.70
C HIS A 186 6.68 2.89 -27.63
N VAL A 187 7.95 2.85 -28.06
CA VAL A 187 9.12 2.88 -27.16
C VAL A 187 9.45 4.30 -26.73
N PHE A 188 9.52 5.25 -27.68
CA PHE A 188 10.05 6.61 -27.48
C PHE A 188 8.99 7.72 -27.49
N GLY A 189 7.71 7.39 -27.70
CA GLY A 189 6.61 8.36 -27.70
C GLY A 189 6.26 8.92 -26.33
N SER A 190 6.72 8.27 -25.26
CA SER A 190 6.60 8.76 -23.89
C SER A 190 7.67 9.80 -23.56
N LEU A 191 7.31 10.79 -22.74
CA LEU A 191 8.27 11.71 -22.11
C LEU A 191 9.34 10.97 -21.29
N CYS A 192 9.02 9.79 -20.76
CA CYS A 192 9.92 8.98 -19.94
C CYS A 192 11.14 8.44 -20.69
N THR A 193 11.08 8.45 -22.02
CA THR A 193 12.07 7.89 -22.96
C THR A 193 12.55 8.91 -24.00
N GLU A 194 12.09 10.15 -23.90
CA GLU A 194 12.36 11.19 -24.90
C GLU A 194 13.85 11.48 -25.04
N LYS A 195 14.59 11.49 -23.93
CA LYS A 195 16.04 11.73 -23.91
C LYS A 195 16.85 10.59 -24.54
N GLN A 196 16.24 9.43 -24.73
CA GLN A 196 16.87 8.24 -25.29
C GLN A 196 16.64 8.08 -26.80
N ARG A 197 15.88 8.99 -27.43
CA ARG A 197 15.57 8.93 -28.86
C ARG A 197 16.85 8.90 -29.72
N PRO A 198 16.91 8.06 -30.77
CA PRO A 198 18.01 8.09 -31.73
C PRO A 198 17.94 9.36 -32.59
N ASP A 199 19.08 9.78 -33.17
CA ASP A 199 19.16 11.02 -33.98
C ASP A 199 18.21 11.01 -35.19
N ASN A 200 18.07 9.85 -35.85
CA ASN A 200 17.17 9.67 -37.01
C ASN A 200 15.80 9.10 -36.58
N TYR A 201 15.26 9.55 -35.45
CA TYR A 201 14.00 9.04 -34.93
C TYR A 201 12.82 9.28 -35.87
N ASN A 202 12.21 8.20 -36.33
CA ASN A 202 10.90 8.18 -36.96
C ASN A 202 9.96 7.31 -36.13
N PRO A 203 8.83 7.84 -35.60
CA PRO A 203 7.91 7.08 -34.75
C PRO A 203 7.32 5.85 -35.43
N TYR A 204 7.30 5.79 -36.76
CA TYR A 204 6.69 4.69 -37.52
C TYR A 204 7.68 3.56 -37.86
N ASP A 205 8.98 3.74 -37.59
CA ASP A 205 9.96 2.68 -37.84
C ASP A 205 9.69 1.48 -36.94
N ILE A 206 9.85 0.28 -37.47
CA ILE A 206 9.52 -0.96 -36.76
C ILE A 206 10.79 -1.61 -36.26
N VAL A 207 10.77 -2.01 -34.99
CA VAL A 207 11.80 -2.83 -34.37
C VAL A 207 11.21 -4.11 -33.80
N THR A 208 11.94 -5.21 -33.94
CA THR A 208 11.55 -6.52 -33.43
C THR A 208 12.38 -6.88 -32.21
N PHE A 209 11.73 -7.33 -31.15
CA PHE A 209 12.38 -7.85 -29.95
C PHE A 209 12.19 -9.36 -29.87
N THR A 210 13.31 -10.09 -29.80
CA THR A 210 13.32 -11.56 -29.70
C THR A 210 13.73 -12.00 -28.30
N GLY A 211 12.89 -12.76 -27.63
CA GLY A 211 13.12 -13.24 -26.26
C GLY A 211 14.14 -14.37 -26.19
N THR A 212 15.10 -14.25 -25.26
CA THR A 212 16.11 -15.29 -25.00
C THR A 212 15.92 -16.03 -23.68
N GLY A 213 15.17 -15.47 -22.72
CA GLY A 213 14.95 -16.07 -21.41
C GLY A 213 16.23 -16.26 -20.60
N ASP A 214 17.12 -15.26 -20.59
CA ASP A 214 18.35 -15.28 -19.78
C ASP A 214 18.13 -14.48 -18.48
N PRO A 215 17.87 -15.14 -17.34
CA PRO A 215 17.60 -14.44 -16.07
C PRO A 215 18.80 -13.61 -15.60
N ARG A 216 20.03 -14.05 -15.86
CA ARG A 216 21.23 -13.35 -15.42
C ARG A 216 21.40 -12.05 -16.18
N LEU A 217 21.34 -12.12 -17.51
CA LEU A 217 21.47 -10.95 -18.35
C LEU A 217 20.27 -10.00 -18.20
N CYS A 218 19.07 -10.56 -17.96
CA CYS A 218 17.89 -9.75 -17.65
C CYS A 218 18.10 -8.93 -16.38
N ARG A 219 18.45 -9.58 -15.26
CA ARG A 219 18.73 -8.88 -13.99
C ARG A 219 19.79 -7.79 -14.15
N GLU A 220 20.90 -8.10 -14.80
CA GLU A 220 21.99 -7.16 -15.05
C GLU A 220 21.52 -5.93 -15.84
N LYS A 221 20.80 -6.12 -16.95
CA LYS A 221 20.34 -5.00 -17.79
C LYS A 221 19.21 -4.20 -17.16
N VAL A 222 18.32 -4.85 -16.38
CA VAL A 222 17.22 -4.16 -15.68
C VAL A 222 17.74 -3.24 -14.58
N ALA A 223 18.86 -3.58 -13.94
CA ALA A 223 19.50 -2.69 -12.96
C ALA A 223 19.79 -1.29 -13.51
N SER A 224 20.12 -1.20 -14.80
CA SER A 224 20.47 0.05 -15.48
C SER A 224 19.28 0.98 -15.75
N VAL A 225 18.04 0.53 -15.49
CA VAL A 225 16.84 1.40 -15.54
C VAL A 225 16.88 2.46 -14.43
N PHE A 226 17.67 2.24 -13.37
CA PHE A 226 17.78 3.09 -12.20
C PHE A 226 19.16 3.75 -12.14
N ASP A 227 19.25 5.00 -11.67
CA ASP A 227 20.52 5.61 -11.29
C ASP A 227 20.80 5.42 -9.80
N PHE A 228 21.40 4.28 -9.46
CA PHE A 228 21.86 4.03 -8.09
C PHE A 228 23.12 4.81 -7.72
N LYS A 229 23.88 5.35 -8.70
CA LYS A 229 25.14 6.06 -8.43
C LYS A 229 24.89 7.39 -7.73
N ALA A 230 23.78 8.05 -8.07
CA ALA A 230 23.36 9.28 -7.42
C ALA A 230 23.17 9.17 -5.89
N CYS A 231 23.04 7.94 -5.35
CA CYS A 231 22.85 7.67 -3.92
C CYS A 231 24.05 6.97 -3.23
N GLN A 232 25.19 6.78 -3.89
CA GLN A 232 26.28 5.92 -3.37
C GLN A 232 26.88 6.38 -2.02
N GLU A 233 26.78 7.66 -1.68
CA GLU A 233 27.36 8.24 -0.47
C GLU A 233 26.30 8.63 0.59
N GLN A 234 25.03 8.24 0.38
CA GLN A 234 23.91 8.68 1.21
C GLN A 234 23.12 7.48 1.74
N ASP A 235 23.16 7.27 3.06
CA ASP A 235 22.38 6.21 3.72
C ASP A 235 20.86 6.44 3.62
N ALA A 236 20.43 7.70 3.60
CA ALA A 236 19.02 8.10 3.50
C ALA A 236 18.64 8.46 2.05
N CYS A 237 18.88 7.55 1.12
CA CYS A 237 18.63 7.74 -0.30
C CYS A 237 18.12 6.46 -0.94
N SER A 238 17.20 6.60 -1.89
CA SER A 238 16.65 5.49 -2.65
C SER A 238 17.45 5.25 -3.94
N PHE A 239 17.06 5.92 -5.02
CA PHE A 239 17.75 6.01 -6.31
C PHE A 239 17.47 7.39 -6.95
N ASP A 240 18.17 7.74 -8.03
CA ASP A 240 18.07 9.04 -8.71
C ASP A 240 18.35 10.25 -7.79
N GLY A 241 19.10 10.05 -6.69
CA GLY A 241 19.41 11.09 -5.71
C GLY A 241 18.22 11.48 -4.83
N ILE A 242 17.15 10.67 -4.79
CA ILE A 242 15.94 10.96 -4.03
C ILE A 242 16.10 10.48 -2.59
N TYR A 243 15.93 11.42 -1.65
CA TYR A 243 15.92 11.16 -0.22
C TYR A 243 14.85 10.12 0.13
N GLN A 244 15.22 9.17 0.98
CA GLN A 244 14.30 8.19 1.57
C GLN A 244 14.78 7.83 2.98
N PRO A 245 13.94 7.95 4.02
CA PRO A 245 14.29 7.44 5.34
C PRO A 245 14.34 5.90 5.32
N LYS A 246 14.95 5.31 6.35
CA LYS A 246 15.00 3.85 6.49
C LYS A 246 13.58 3.28 6.57
N VAL A 247 13.32 2.25 5.78
CA VAL A 247 12.04 1.53 5.85
C VAL A 247 11.90 0.86 7.21
N GLN A 248 10.72 0.99 7.82
CA GLN A 248 10.42 0.43 9.13
C GLN A 248 8.98 -0.06 9.16
N GLY A 249 8.75 -1.18 9.85
CA GLY A 249 7.42 -1.73 10.08
C GLY A 249 6.88 -2.52 8.89
N PRO A 250 5.65 -3.03 9.01
CA PRO A 250 5.02 -3.82 7.96
C PRO A 250 4.69 -2.97 6.74
N PHE A 251 4.77 -3.57 5.54
CA PHE A 251 4.35 -2.94 4.29
C PHE A 251 3.34 -3.82 3.57
N VAL A 252 2.44 -3.21 2.81
CA VAL A 252 1.61 -3.90 1.83
C VAL A 252 1.96 -3.42 0.43
N ALA A 253 2.25 -4.38 -0.45
CA ALA A 253 2.61 -4.16 -1.84
C ALA A 253 1.46 -4.63 -2.74
N PHE A 254 0.83 -3.69 -3.44
CA PHE A 254 -0.36 -3.95 -4.25
C PHE A 254 -0.16 -3.54 -5.71
N ALA A 255 -1.23 -3.67 -6.51
CA ALA A 255 -1.20 -3.43 -7.95
C ALA A 255 -0.11 -4.27 -8.66
N GLY A 256 0.81 -3.64 -9.42
CA GLY A 256 1.84 -4.33 -10.19
C GLY A 256 2.76 -5.23 -9.35
N PHE A 257 2.96 -4.92 -8.06
CA PHE A 257 3.69 -5.79 -7.14
C PHE A 257 2.96 -7.13 -6.95
N TYR A 258 1.68 -7.08 -6.59
CA TYR A 258 0.86 -8.28 -6.37
C TYR A 258 0.75 -9.13 -7.63
N TYR A 259 0.43 -8.52 -8.79
CA TYR A 259 0.23 -9.30 -10.02
C TYR A 259 1.52 -9.97 -10.49
N THR A 260 2.68 -9.35 -10.26
CA THR A 260 3.97 -9.97 -10.58
C THR A 260 4.28 -11.11 -9.62
N ALA A 261 4.11 -10.91 -8.30
CA ALA A 261 4.30 -11.99 -7.32
C ALA A 261 3.36 -13.18 -7.62
N SER A 262 2.10 -12.91 -7.96
CA SER A 262 1.12 -13.94 -8.31
C SER A 262 1.52 -14.72 -9.57
N ALA A 263 2.14 -14.08 -10.57
CA ALA A 263 2.68 -14.76 -11.75
C ALA A 263 3.86 -15.70 -11.42
N LEU A 264 4.60 -15.40 -10.35
CA LEU A 264 5.66 -16.25 -9.80
C LEU A 264 5.13 -17.31 -8.81
N ASN A 265 3.81 -17.46 -8.70
CA ASN A 265 3.14 -18.32 -7.72
C ASN A 265 3.50 -17.98 -6.26
N LEU A 266 3.68 -16.69 -5.96
CA LEU A 266 3.93 -16.16 -4.62
C LEU A 266 2.76 -15.28 -4.17
N SER A 267 2.44 -15.30 -2.87
CA SER A 267 1.38 -14.50 -2.27
C SER A 267 1.66 -14.21 -0.80
N GLY A 268 1.10 -13.11 -0.27
CA GLY A 268 1.30 -12.72 1.12
C GLY A 268 2.75 -12.37 1.43
N SER A 269 3.28 -12.88 2.53
CA SER A 269 4.67 -12.70 2.95
C SER A 269 5.52 -13.93 2.64
N PHE A 270 6.70 -13.72 2.08
CA PHE A 270 7.67 -14.75 1.73
C PHE A 270 9.09 -14.20 1.82
N SER A 271 10.10 -15.07 1.82
CA SER A 271 11.50 -14.64 1.93
C SER A 271 12.04 -14.02 0.63
N LEU A 272 13.05 -13.16 0.74
CA LEU A 272 13.76 -12.63 -0.43
C LEU A 272 14.40 -13.75 -1.27
N MET A 273 14.86 -14.82 -0.61
CA MET A 273 15.38 -16.00 -1.29
C MET A 273 14.32 -16.66 -2.18
N SER A 274 13.09 -16.85 -1.66
CA SER A 274 11.97 -17.41 -2.42
C SER A 274 11.61 -16.53 -3.62
N PHE A 275 11.61 -15.20 -3.44
CA PHE A 275 11.38 -14.27 -4.55
C PHE A 275 12.45 -14.42 -5.64
N ASN A 276 13.72 -14.45 -5.24
CA ASN A 276 14.84 -14.60 -6.16
C ASN A 276 14.80 -15.93 -6.91
N SER A 277 14.56 -17.04 -6.22
CA SER A 277 14.47 -18.36 -6.87
C SER A 277 13.31 -18.43 -7.85
N SER A 278 12.10 -18.00 -7.44
CA SER A 278 10.93 -18.04 -8.30
C SER A 278 11.06 -17.10 -9.50
N SER A 279 11.68 -15.92 -9.32
CA SER A 279 11.99 -15.02 -10.43
C SER A 279 12.95 -15.66 -11.43
N TRP A 280 14.02 -16.29 -10.93
CA TRP A 280 15.04 -16.93 -11.75
C TRP A 280 14.50 -18.12 -12.55
N ASP A 281 13.68 -18.95 -11.89
CA ASP A 281 13.05 -20.11 -12.53
C ASP A 281 11.99 -19.67 -13.54
N PHE A 282 11.16 -18.67 -13.21
CA PHE A 282 10.16 -18.14 -14.13
C PHE A 282 10.78 -17.65 -15.45
N CYS A 283 11.87 -16.89 -15.35
CA CYS A 283 12.58 -16.33 -16.51
C CYS A 283 13.17 -17.38 -17.48
N ARG A 284 13.31 -18.64 -17.06
CA ARG A 284 13.86 -19.72 -17.90
C ARG A 284 12.81 -20.42 -18.76
N HIS A 285 11.52 -20.24 -18.46
CA HIS A 285 10.46 -20.88 -19.22
C HIS A 285 10.36 -20.34 -20.65
N ALA A 286 10.04 -21.21 -21.60
CA ALA A 286 9.74 -20.80 -22.96
C ALA A 286 8.33 -20.20 -23.05
N TRP A 287 8.09 -19.40 -24.08
CA TRP A 287 6.80 -18.76 -24.33
C TRP A 287 5.62 -19.74 -24.34
N ILE A 288 5.84 -20.92 -24.94
CA ILE A 288 4.83 -21.98 -25.08
C ILE A 288 4.39 -22.60 -23.75
N GLU A 289 5.19 -22.45 -22.70
CA GLU A 289 4.91 -22.98 -21.36
C GLU A 289 4.07 -22.02 -20.51
N LEU A 290 4.12 -20.71 -20.79
CA LEU A 290 3.48 -19.70 -19.95
C LEU A 290 1.94 -19.83 -19.83
N PRO A 291 1.18 -20.25 -20.86
CA PRO A 291 -0.27 -20.42 -20.74
C PRO A 291 -0.70 -21.43 -19.67
N SER A 292 0.11 -22.45 -19.38
CA SER A 292 -0.20 -23.46 -18.35
C SER A 292 0.35 -23.09 -16.96
N LEU A 293 1.32 -22.19 -16.89
CA LEU A 293 1.95 -21.75 -15.64
C LEU A 293 1.24 -20.55 -15.01
N LEU A 294 0.70 -19.64 -15.83
CA LEU A 294 0.12 -18.39 -15.34
C LEU A 294 -1.33 -18.58 -14.88
N PRO A 295 -1.73 -17.99 -13.72
CA PRO A 295 -3.12 -18.03 -13.26
C PRO A 295 -4.11 -17.44 -14.28
N ARG A 296 -3.64 -16.44 -15.03
CA ARG A 296 -4.35 -15.81 -16.14
C ARG A 296 -3.35 -15.44 -17.22
N PHE A 297 -3.52 -16.01 -18.40
CA PHE A 297 -2.69 -15.67 -19.55
C PHE A 297 -3.25 -14.44 -20.27
N ASP A 298 -2.41 -13.41 -20.37
CA ASP A 298 -2.63 -12.22 -21.18
C ASP A 298 -1.26 -11.86 -21.78
N GLU A 299 -1.17 -11.86 -23.11
CA GLU A 299 0.10 -11.73 -23.82
C GLU A 299 0.90 -10.49 -23.39
N VAL A 300 0.20 -9.35 -23.19
CA VAL A 300 0.81 -8.05 -22.89
C VAL A 300 1.56 -8.08 -21.56
N TYR A 301 1.09 -8.89 -20.60
CA TYR A 301 1.72 -9.06 -19.30
C TYR A 301 2.66 -10.28 -19.26
N ALA A 302 2.23 -11.39 -19.86
CA ALA A 302 2.95 -12.66 -19.86
C ALA A 302 4.37 -12.52 -20.41
N ARG A 303 4.55 -11.76 -21.49
CA ARG A 303 5.86 -11.56 -22.14
C ARG A 303 6.90 -10.90 -21.25
N SER A 304 6.45 -10.21 -20.21
CA SER A 304 7.23 -9.23 -19.45
C SER A 304 7.32 -9.51 -17.96
N TYR A 305 6.71 -10.60 -17.46
CA TYR A 305 6.76 -10.90 -16.02
C TYR A 305 8.20 -11.15 -15.53
N CYS A 306 9.08 -11.69 -16.36
CA CYS A 306 10.51 -11.82 -16.02
C CYS A 306 11.19 -10.43 -15.86
N PHE A 307 10.91 -9.49 -16.77
CA PHE A 307 11.31 -8.08 -16.59
C PHE A 307 10.76 -7.51 -15.28
N SER A 308 9.44 -7.63 -15.06
CA SER A 308 8.77 -7.10 -13.87
C SER A 308 9.33 -7.67 -12.57
N ALA A 309 9.68 -8.95 -12.53
CA ALA A 309 10.25 -9.62 -11.37
C ALA A 309 11.63 -9.05 -11.00
N HIS A 310 12.52 -8.92 -11.99
CA HIS A 310 13.83 -8.30 -11.79
C HIS A 310 13.74 -6.80 -11.52
N TYR A 311 12.77 -6.12 -12.11
CA TYR A 311 12.48 -4.71 -11.85
C TYR A 311 12.06 -4.49 -10.41
N ILE A 312 11.12 -5.31 -9.89
CA ILE A 312 10.69 -5.28 -8.48
C ILE A 312 11.86 -5.62 -7.55
N TYR A 313 12.69 -6.60 -7.90
CA TYR A 313 13.90 -6.89 -7.13
C TYR A 313 14.77 -5.63 -6.98
N HIS A 314 15.12 -4.97 -8.08
CA HIS A 314 15.96 -3.78 -8.04
C HIS A 314 15.28 -2.60 -7.35
N LEU A 315 13.98 -2.40 -7.60
CA LEU A 315 13.20 -1.34 -6.97
C LEU A 315 13.15 -1.51 -5.44
N LEU A 316 12.81 -2.70 -4.94
CA LEU A 316 12.63 -2.94 -3.51
C LEU A 316 13.98 -3.09 -2.78
N VAL A 317 14.91 -3.86 -3.32
CA VAL A 317 16.19 -4.17 -2.65
C VAL A 317 17.21 -3.06 -2.86
N ASN A 318 17.44 -2.64 -4.09
CA ASN A 318 18.48 -1.64 -4.40
C ASN A 318 17.96 -0.21 -4.29
N GLY A 319 16.70 0.03 -4.64
CA GLY A 319 16.04 1.34 -4.52
C GLY A 319 15.58 1.61 -3.10
N TYR A 320 14.51 0.95 -2.66
CA TYR A 320 13.88 1.19 -1.36
C TYR A 320 14.63 0.60 -0.16
N LYS A 321 15.73 -0.12 -0.41
CA LYS A 321 16.64 -0.67 0.62
C LYS A 321 16.00 -1.71 1.55
N PHE A 322 15.03 -2.48 1.05
CA PHE A 322 14.58 -3.68 1.76
C PHE A 322 15.71 -4.73 1.76
N THR A 323 16.03 -5.25 2.94
CA THR A 323 17.08 -6.26 3.17
C THR A 323 16.46 -7.64 3.33
N GLU A 324 17.27 -8.69 3.47
CA GLU A 324 16.76 -10.03 3.82
C GLU A 324 15.96 -10.03 5.14
N GLU A 325 16.28 -9.12 6.06
CA GLU A 325 15.62 -8.98 7.36
C GLU A 325 14.30 -8.22 7.27
N THR A 326 14.22 -7.16 6.46
CA THR A 326 13.01 -6.34 6.33
C THR A 326 12.06 -6.80 5.24
N TRP A 327 12.54 -7.54 4.23
CA TRP A 327 11.71 -8.07 3.14
C TRP A 327 10.50 -8.89 3.61
N PRO A 328 10.61 -9.82 4.60
CA PRO A 328 9.46 -10.59 5.05
C PRO A 328 8.33 -9.74 5.65
N GLN A 329 8.59 -8.47 5.98
CA GLN A 329 7.59 -7.51 6.47
C GLN A 329 6.69 -6.97 5.34
N ILE A 330 7.02 -7.25 4.08
CA ILE A 330 6.20 -6.88 2.92
C ILE A 330 5.16 -7.98 2.65
N ARG A 331 3.89 -7.59 2.57
CA ARG A 331 2.77 -8.44 2.17
C ARG A 331 2.33 -8.09 0.76
N PHE A 332 2.47 -9.02 -0.18
CA PHE A 332 2.02 -8.86 -1.55
C PHE A 332 0.54 -9.23 -1.66
N GLU A 333 -0.34 -8.24 -1.68
CA GLU A 333 -1.79 -8.43 -1.58
C GLU A 333 -2.57 -7.52 -2.52
N LYS A 334 -3.69 -8.05 -3.04
CA LYS A 334 -4.64 -7.28 -3.86
C LYS A 334 -5.79 -6.74 -3.04
N GLU A 335 -6.20 -7.47 -2.01
CA GLU A 335 -7.44 -7.25 -1.26
C GLU A 335 -7.23 -7.64 0.21
N VAL A 336 -7.86 -6.91 1.13
CA VAL A 336 -8.00 -7.30 2.54
C VAL A 336 -9.48 -7.53 2.80
N GLY A 337 -9.85 -8.76 3.19
CA GLY A 337 -11.26 -9.18 3.20
C GLY A 337 -11.84 -9.14 1.79
N ASN A 338 -12.92 -8.38 1.60
CA ASN A 338 -13.57 -8.20 0.29
C ASN A 338 -13.30 -6.81 -0.33
N SER A 339 -12.29 -6.10 0.16
CA SER A 339 -11.97 -4.74 -0.27
C SER A 339 -10.61 -4.67 -0.93
N SER A 340 -10.57 -4.14 -2.16
CA SER A 340 -9.32 -3.96 -2.90
C SER A 340 -8.43 -2.89 -2.29
N ILE A 341 -7.14 -3.17 -2.23
CA ILE A 341 -6.12 -2.20 -1.81
C ILE A 341 -5.79 -1.31 -3.02
N SER A 342 -6.18 -0.03 -2.95
CA SER A 342 -5.94 0.99 -3.97
C SER A 342 -6.19 2.37 -3.38
N TRP A 343 -5.55 3.41 -3.90
CA TRP A 343 -5.77 4.80 -3.47
C TRP A 343 -7.23 5.28 -3.52
N SER A 344 -8.10 4.64 -4.31
CA SER A 344 -9.48 5.10 -4.53
C SER A 344 -10.34 5.15 -3.27
N LEU A 345 -10.18 4.21 -2.34
CA LEU A 345 -10.94 4.21 -1.08
C LEU A 345 -10.50 5.37 -0.17
N GLY A 346 -9.20 5.56 0.00
CA GLY A 346 -8.63 6.66 0.79
C GLY A 346 -9.00 8.03 0.20
N TYR A 347 -9.02 8.13 -1.13
CA TYR A 347 -9.50 9.33 -1.83
C TYR A 347 -10.98 9.61 -1.54
N MET A 348 -11.84 8.59 -1.63
CA MET A 348 -13.25 8.70 -1.29
C MET A 348 -13.46 9.10 0.17
N LEU A 349 -12.76 8.46 1.11
CA LEU A 349 -12.86 8.72 2.54
C LEU A 349 -12.45 10.17 2.89
N SER A 350 -11.40 10.67 2.23
CA SER A 350 -10.94 12.06 2.35
C SER A 350 -12.00 13.04 1.83
N LEU A 351 -12.48 12.87 0.60
CA LEU A 351 -13.42 13.81 -0.04
C LEU A 351 -14.83 13.79 0.55
N THR A 352 -15.21 12.71 1.22
CA THR A 352 -16.50 12.59 1.90
C THR A 352 -16.43 13.02 3.36
N ASN A 353 -15.25 13.42 3.86
CA ASN A 353 -14.98 13.74 5.26
C ASN A 353 -15.44 12.62 6.21
N GLN A 354 -15.35 11.36 5.75
CA GLN A 354 -15.73 10.18 6.53
C GLN A 354 -14.64 9.77 7.53
N ILE A 355 -13.43 10.33 7.40
CA ILE A 355 -12.39 10.24 8.42
C ILE A 355 -12.33 11.59 9.16
N PRO A 356 -12.86 11.68 10.39
CA PRO A 356 -12.86 12.94 11.12
C PRO A 356 -11.43 13.33 11.49
N ALA A 357 -11.01 14.56 11.17
CA ALA A 357 -9.69 15.05 11.56
C ALA A 357 -9.53 15.22 13.08
N GLY A 358 -10.64 15.44 13.81
CA GLY A 358 -10.69 15.51 15.26
C GLY A 358 -11.55 14.40 15.86
N SER A 359 -11.06 13.70 16.88
CA SER A 359 -11.93 12.91 17.74
C SER A 359 -12.73 13.85 18.64
N THR A 360 -14.03 13.62 18.83
CA THR A 360 -14.65 14.00 20.09
C THR A 360 -13.90 13.22 21.16
N LEU A 361 -12.93 13.85 21.82
CA LEU A 361 -12.29 13.29 23.00
C LEU A 361 -13.41 13.10 24.02
N ILE A 362 -14.02 11.92 24.03
CA ILE A 362 -14.86 11.50 25.14
C ILE A 362 -13.87 11.33 26.28
N ARG A 363 -13.70 12.41 27.05
CA ARG A 363 -13.03 12.35 28.34
C ARG A 363 -13.77 11.27 29.12
N LEU A 364 -13.10 10.14 29.35
CA LEU A 364 -13.53 9.24 30.40
C LEU A 364 -13.70 10.11 31.65
N PRO A 365 -14.84 10.05 32.34
CA PRO A 365 -15.11 10.93 33.48
C PRO A 365 -14.06 10.78 34.59
N ILE A 366 -13.29 9.67 34.58
CA ILE A 366 -12.25 9.34 35.55
C ILE A 366 -11.05 8.73 34.81
N GLN A 367 -9.82 9.14 35.15
CA GLN A 367 -8.58 8.56 34.60
C GLN A 367 -8.40 7.09 35.04
N PRO A 368 -7.87 6.19 34.20
CA PRO A 368 -7.74 4.76 34.53
C PRO A 368 -7.04 4.44 35.86
N PRO A 369 -5.93 5.11 36.27
CA PRO A 369 -5.30 4.86 37.57
C PRO A 369 -6.21 5.23 38.75
N LEU A 370 -6.98 6.31 38.58
CA LEU A 370 -7.90 6.80 39.60
C LEU A 370 -9.10 5.86 39.74
N PHE A 371 -9.61 5.33 38.62
CA PHE A 371 -10.65 4.31 38.62
C PHE A 371 -10.18 3.01 39.30
N MET A 372 -8.97 2.54 38.98
CA MET A 372 -8.39 1.35 39.63
C MET A 372 -8.16 1.57 41.13
N GLY A 373 -7.73 2.78 41.53
CA GLY A 373 -7.60 3.16 42.93
C GLY A 373 -8.95 3.17 43.66
N ILE A 374 -9.99 3.73 43.05
CA ILE A 374 -11.35 3.74 43.60
C ILE A 374 -11.91 2.31 43.72
N LEU A 375 -11.71 1.46 42.71
CA LEU A 375 -12.14 0.08 42.71
C LEU A 375 -11.43 -0.73 43.81
N ALA A 376 -10.12 -0.56 43.97
CA ALA A 376 -9.33 -1.17 45.03
C ALA A 376 -9.78 -0.72 46.42
N PHE A 377 -10.12 0.56 46.58
CA PHE A 377 -10.63 1.11 47.84
C PHE A 377 -11.99 0.50 48.21
N PHE A 378 -12.95 0.48 47.27
CA PHE A 378 -14.26 -0.10 47.52
C PHE A 378 -14.23 -1.62 47.76
N THR A 379 -13.36 -2.35 47.05
CA THR A 379 -13.16 -3.78 47.29
C THR A 379 -12.54 -4.05 48.66
N ALA A 380 -11.56 -3.25 49.10
CA ALA A 380 -11.00 -3.35 50.45
C ALA A 380 -12.05 -3.08 51.54
N ILE A 381 -12.89 -2.05 51.37
CA ILE A 381 -14.01 -1.77 52.29
C ILE A 381 -15.00 -2.93 52.32
N ALA A 382 -15.40 -3.45 51.16
CA ALA A 382 -16.32 -4.57 51.08
C ALA A 382 -15.78 -5.80 51.83
N LEU A 383 -14.49 -6.12 51.66
CA LEU A 383 -13.83 -7.21 52.37
C LEU A 383 -13.77 -6.97 53.89
N LEU A 384 -13.48 -5.74 54.33
CA LEU A 384 -13.50 -5.39 55.75
C LEU A 384 -14.90 -5.49 56.35
N CYS A 385 -15.94 -5.03 55.65
CA CYS A 385 -17.33 -5.21 56.06
C CYS A 385 -17.70 -6.69 56.14
N LEU A 386 -17.25 -7.51 55.19
CA LEU A 386 -17.51 -8.96 55.18
C LEU A 386 -16.80 -9.65 56.35
N ALA A 387 -15.55 -9.29 56.63
CA ALA A 387 -14.81 -9.78 57.79
C ALA A 387 -15.47 -9.37 59.11
N PHE A 388 -15.97 -8.13 59.21
CA PHE A 388 -16.68 -7.65 60.39
C PHE A 388 -18.03 -8.36 60.59
N LEU A 389 -18.78 -8.60 59.51
CA LEU A 389 -20.00 -9.40 59.55
C LEU A 389 -19.73 -10.84 59.97
N LEU A 390 -18.66 -11.46 59.44
CA LEU A 390 -18.24 -12.80 59.86
C LEU A 390 -17.83 -12.84 61.34
N TYR A 391 -17.11 -11.81 61.81
CA TYR A 391 -16.76 -11.65 63.21
C TYR A 391 -18.00 -11.53 64.10
N LEU A 392 -18.97 -10.70 63.72
CA LEU A 392 -20.23 -10.57 64.45
C LEU A 392 -21.01 -11.90 64.48
N CYS A 393 -21.11 -12.61 63.34
CA CYS A 393 -21.75 -13.93 63.29
C CYS A 393 -21.06 -14.96 64.22
N LEU A 394 -19.73 -14.93 64.32
CA LEU A 394 -18.97 -15.78 65.23
C LEU A 394 -19.14 -15.38 66.71
N ALA A 395 -19.19 -14.07 66.99
CA ALA A 395 -19.43 -13.53 68.33
C ALA A 395 -20.86 -13.83 68.83
N PHE A 396 -21.86 -13.75 67.96
CA PHE A 396 -23.23 -14.15 68.31
C PHE A 396 -23.38 -15.66 68.49
N ARG A 397 -22.68 -16.48 67.69
CA ARG A 397 -22.65 -17.95 67.89
C ARG A 397 -21.99 -18.36 69.19
N THR A 398 -20.96 -17.63 69.66
CA THR A 398 -20.30 -17.91 70.95
C THR A 398 -21.15 -17.42 72.12
N LYS A 399 -21.86 -16.29 71.98
CA LYS A 399 -22.80 -15.80 73.00
C LYS A 399 -24.03 -16.71 73.17
N GLY A 400 -24.64 -17.19 72.08
CA GLY A 400 -25.73 -18.17 72.14
C GLY A 400 -25.32 -19.55 72.70
N ARG A 401 -24.03 -19.92 72.60
CA ARG A 401 -23.47 -21.10 73.25
C ARG A 401 -23.26 -20.91 74.76
N SER A 402 -22.99 -19.67 75.18
CA SER A 402 -22.84 -19.30 76.60
C SER A 402 -24.19 -19.21 77.32
N GLU A 403 -25.25 -18.76 76.65
CA GLU A 403 -26.60 -18.70 77.22
C GLU A 403 -27.20 -20.11 77.40
N ASN A 404 -27.03 -21.01 76.42
CA ASN A 404 -27.44 -22.42 76.57
C ASN A 404 -26.63 -23.20 77.62
N ALA A 405 -25.38 -22.81 77.90
CA ALA A 405 -24.58 -23.41 78.97
C ALA A 405 -24.98 -22.91 80.37
N PHE A 406 -25.61 -21.73 80.46
CA PHE A 406 -26.10 -21.18 81.72
C PHE A 406 -27.48 -21.74 82.09
N GLU A 407 -28.34 -22.05 81.11
CA GLU A 407 -29.61 -22.75 81.36
C GLU A 407 -29.41 -24.22 81.76
N GLN A 408 -28.39 -24.92 81.23
CA GLN A 408 -28.08 -26.30 81.64
C GLN A 408 -27.42 -26.43 83.02
N ALA A 409 -26.98 -25.34 83.64
CA ALA A 409 -26.40 -25.34 84.99
C ALA A 409 -27.42 -25.01 86.10
N VAL A 410 -28.65 -24.63 85.74
CA VAL A 410 -29.72 -24.30 86.71
C VAL A 410 -30.70 -25.47 86.92
N ASP A 411 -30.61 -26.54 86.12
CA ASP A 411 -31.56 -27.67 86.15
C ASP A 411 -30.93 -29.03 86.55
N SER A 412 -29.82 -29.00 87.30
CA SER A 412 -29.20 -30.22 87.86
C SER A 412 -28.89 -30.06 89.35
N ASP A 413 -29.91 -30.31 90.18
CA ASP A 413 -29.80 -31.01 91.46
C ASP A 413 -29.60 -32.53 91.22
#